data_AF-A0A9W6Y2Z3-F1
#
_entry.id   AF-A0A9W6Y2Z3-F1
#
_cell.length_a   1.000
_cell.length_b   1.000
_cell.length_c   1.000
_cell.angle_alpha   90.00
_cell.angle_beta   90.00
_cell.angle_gamma   90.00
#
_symmetry.space_group_name_H-M   'P 1'
#
loop_
_entity.id
_entity.type
_entity.pdbx_description
1 polymer ?
#
loop_
_entity_poly.entity_id
_entity_poly.type
_entity_poly.pdbx_seq_one_letter_code
_entity_poly.pdbx_strand_id
1 'polypeptide(L)'
;MVSKKARIISIVMILAIIGALVGVMVIRKANSSSASESTGTSSSGSGSSVTGSSGGDSTGSSGGTGTVSKKKKTKTSSDSTSGSSSITSDPTSGGSLLPSLSIWSFNQLTCVNSDFQSSQGKYSGDNIKNVPWVNVLGNHDYGGASYICSDDDGLAKCSSADDLVKALSNKFAWQSDYTSPNDNRWVLKDHFYVYSIEDKDSGVSIDIFNVDAGDASTHGAQQTCCQCYGYAEGSDKKCKNVARGDKLCCGGDTDMYDACVDKFTEWSDDSRKQLAKEVAASTATWKIVNSHYSPYAHYDEAGMKKWFDILDGSGVQLWMNGHTHGENHDYSSTYKIHFVDNGAGGGIQKESASGIPEYASADVEALWVYGGHEYGFMSVEASEEWLKLQYHTADDSWSFEESFKSTTKGGVATKHCWYIPVDGGEGKEC
;
A
#
# COMPACT_ATOMS: atom_id res chain seq x y z
N MET A 1 -27.83 20.69 30.94
CA MET A 1 -27.22 20.64 29.60
C MET A 1 -25.72 20.85 29.80
N VAL A 2 -24.94 19.77 29.75
CA VAL A 2 -23.48 19.84 29.86
C VAL A 2 -22.94 19.68 28.44
N SER A 3 -22.35 20.74 27.92
CA SER A 3 -21.60 20.76 26.66
C SER A 3 -20.42 19.79 26.77
N LYS A 4 -20.56 18.56 26.26
CA LYS A 4 -19.42 17.67 26.05
C LYS A 4 -18.60 18.24 24.90
N LYS A 5 -17.36 18.64 25.19
CA LYS A 5 -16.38 19.04 24.18
C LYS A 5 -15.94 17.77 23.45
N ALA A 6 -16.26 17.65 22.17
CA ALA A 6 -15.65 16.64 21.31
C ALA A 6 -14.13 16.89 21.27
N ARG A 7 -13.34 15.84 21.50
CA ARG A 7 -11.88 15.85 21.44
C ARG A 7 -11.44 14.71 20.54
N ILE A 8 -10.42 14.99 19.74
CA ILE A 8 -10.14 14.32 18.48
C ILE A 8 -8.82 13.53 18.57
N ILE A 9 -8.76 12.32 18.02
CA ILE A 9 -7.56 11.48 17.97
C ILE A 9 -6.89 11.62 16.61
N SER A 10 -5.71 12.22 16.49
CA SER A 10 -4.97 12.27 15.21
C SER A 10 -3.93 11.13 15.11
N ILE A 11 -3.80 10.48 13.96
CA ILE A 11 -2.84 9.43 13.57
C ILE A 11 -2.08 9.96 12.35
N VAL A 12 -0.75 10.04 12.41
CA VAL A 12 0.14 10.53 11.34
C VAL A 12 0.90 9.36 10.76
N MET A 13 0.54 8.86 9.57
CA MET A 13 1.30 7.77 8.92
C MET A 13 2.45 8.36 8.11
N ILE A 14 3.62 7.74 8.09
CA ILE A 14 4.77 8.20 7.32
C ILE A 14 5.39 6.93 6.72
N LEU A 15 6.01 6.96 5.54
CA LEU A 15 6.79 5.84 4.97
C LEU A 15 8.25 6.25 4.76
N ALA A 16 9.20 5.29 4.84
CA ALA A 16 10.63 5.57 4.93
C ALA A 16 11.52 4.52 4.24
N ILE A 17 12.18 4.86 3.12
CA ILE A 17 13.15 3.99 2.43
C ILE A 17 14.33 4.79 1.87
N ILE A 18 15.52 4.21 1.92
CA ILE A 18 16.76 4.83 1.46
C ILE A 18 17.15 4.30 0.08
N GLY A 19 17.32 5.20 -0.89
CA GLY A 19 18.20 4.96 -2.03
C GLY A 19 19.67 5.04 -1.60
N ALA A 20 20.42 3.96 -1.78
CA ALA A 20 21.86 3.95 -1.53
C ALA A 20 22.60 4.76 -2.60
N LEU A 21 23.11 5.93 -2.23
CA LEU A 21 24.38 6.43 -2.74
C LEU A 21 25.43 6.23 -1.65
N VAL A 22 25.97 5.01 -1.55
CA VAL A 22 27.27 4.77 -0.93
C VAL A 22 28.16 4.08 -1.94
N GLY A 23 29.21 4.79 -2.32
CA GLY A 23 30.14 4.44 -3.37
C GLY A 23 30.80 3.07 -3.16
N VAL A 24 30.73 2.26 -4.22
CA VAL A 24 31.72 1.27 -4.54
C VAL A 24 33.07 1.98 -4.71
N MET A 25 33.91 1.95 -3.68
CA MET A 25 35.35 2.09 -3.84
C MET A 25 36.01 0.71 -3.71
N VAL A 26 35.91 -0.09 -4.78
CA VAL A 26 37.07 -0.86 -5.26
C VAL A 26 37.12 -0.73 -6.78
N ILE A 27 38.01 0.17 -7.22
CA ILE A 27 38.72 0.19 -8.51
C ILE A 27 38.03 -0.53 -9.69
N ARG A 28 37.35 0.23 -10.56
CA ARG A 28 37.61 0.31 -12.02
C ARG A 28 36.66 1.28 -12.75
N LYS A 29 37.23 2.43 -13.12
CA LYS A 29 37.05 3.20 -14.38
C LYS A 29 35.71 3.06 -15.16
N ALA A 30 34.91 4.13 -15.10
CA ALA A 30 34.01 4.70 -16.14
C ALA A 30 32.87 3.82 -16.73
N ASN A 31 31.62 4.09 -16.35
CA ASN A 31 30.66 4.95 -17.10
C ASN A 31 29.28 4.94 -16.42
N SER A 32 28.59 6.08 -16.47
CA SER A 32 27.27 6.37 -15.91
C SER A 32 26.10 5.68 -16.64
N SER A 33 25.13 5.14 -15.88
CA SER A 33 23.71 5.11 -16.29
C SER A 33 22.79 4.78 -15.10
N SER A 34 21.89 5.71 -14.78
CA SER A 34 20.77 5.59 -13.84
C SER A 34 19.70 4.66 -14.38
N ALA A 35 19.24 3.71 -13.56
CA ALA A 35 18.11 2.83 -13.87
C ALA A 35 16.80 3.59 -13.60
N SER A 36 15.97 3.70 -14.63
CA SER A 36 14.63 4.28 -14.61
C SER A 36 13.63 3.15 -14.76
N GLU A 37 12.79 2.93 -13.75
CA GLU A 37 11.64 2.04 -13.90
C GLU A 37 10.52 2.80 -14.63
N SER A 38 10.16 2.30 -15.82
CA SER A 38 9.03 2.78 -16.59
C SER A 38 8.32 1.56 -17.17
N THR A 39 7.13 1.24 -16.68
CA THR A 39 6.20 0.36 -17.40
C THR A 39 4.78 0.87 -17.27
N GLY A 40 4.39 1.81 -18.14
CA GLY A 40 3.00 1.92 -18.56
C GLY A 40 2.74 0.83 -19.59
N THR A 41 1.84 -0.10 -19.30
CA THR A 41 1.30 -0.99 -20.34
C THR A 41 -0.21 -0.93 -20.30
N SER A 42 -0.77 -0.13 -21.21
CA SER A 42 -2.17 -0.18 -21.62
C SER A 42 -2.50 -1.56 -22.17
N SER A 43 -3.54 -2.17 -21.61
CA SER A 43 -4.13 -3.44 -22.04
C SER A 43 -4.70 -3.32 -23.44
N SER A 44 -4.28 -4.22 -24.34
CA SER A 44 -5.03 -4.53 -25.56
C SER A 44 -5.23 -6.05 -25.61
N GLY A 45 -6.48 -6.46 -25.44
CA GLY A 45 -6.88 -7.86 -25.46
C GLY A 45 -6.66 -8.49 -26.82
N SER A 46 -6.09 -9.69 -26.84
CA SER A 46 -6.06 -10.55 -28.02
C SER A 46 -6.92 -11.78 -27.74
N GLY A 47 -8.17 -11.73 -28.19
CA GLY A 47 -9.05 -12.88 -28.30
C GLY A 47 -8.75 -13.66 -29.57
N SER A 48 -8.42 -14.95 -29.43
CA SER A 48 -8.33 -15.91 -30.51
C SER A 48 -9.69 -16.13 -31.18
N SER A 49 -9.77 -16.07 -32.52
CA SER A 49 -10.66 -16.94 -33.31
C SER A 49 -10.40 -16.91 -34.83
N VAL A 50 -10.29 -18.12 -35.38
CA VAL A 50 -10.63 -18.63 -36.74
C VAL A 50 -10.26 -17.86 -38.03
N THR A 51 -9.52 -18.57 -38.88
CA THR A 51 -9.26 -18.30 -40.29
C THR A 51 -10.48 -18.60 -41.17
N GLY A 52 -10.87 -17.63 -42.00
CA GLY A 52 -11.85 -17.76 -43.08
C GLY A 52 -11.61 -16.67 -44.13
N SER A 53 -11.48 -17.07 -45.39
CA SER A 53 -10.96 -16.24 -46.50
C SER A 53 -11.99 -15.30 -47.15
N SER A 54 -11.43 -14.27 -47.79
CA SER A 54 -11.84 -13.63 -49.07
C SER A 54 -12.88 -12.50 -49.08
N GLY A 55 -12.41 -11.33 -49.55
CA GLY A 55 -13.09 -10.56 -50.62
C GLY A 55 -13.47 -9.11 -50.32
N GLY A 56 -12.85 -8.17 -51.05
CA GLY A 56 -13.57 -7.10 -51.77
C GLY A 56 -13.71 -5.69 -51.15
N ASP A 57 -12.88 -4.77 -51.66
CA ASP A 57 -13.25 -3.44 -52.21
C ASP A 57 -14.06 -2.38 -51.43
N SER A 58 -13.34 -1.30 -51.08
CA SER A 58 -13.53 0.09 -51.57
C SER A 58 -14.63 1.04 -51.05
N THR A 59 -14.19 2.31 -50.84
CA THR A 59 -14.92 3.61 -50.75
C THR A 59 -15.78 3.87 -49.48
N GLY A 60 -15.91 5.06 -48.90
CA GLY A 60 -15.42 6.43 -49.16
C GLY A 60 -16.34 7.45 -48.44
N SER A 61 -15.75 8.54 -47.92
CA SER A 61 -16.36 9.84 -47.52
C SER A 61 -17.31 9.93 -46.30
N SER A 62 -16.94 10.75 -45.30
CA SER A 62 -17.46 12.11 -44.98
C SER A 62 -18.54 12.03 -43.88
N GLY A 63 -18.45 12.71 -42.74
CA GLY A 63 -18.31 14.14 -42.50
C GLY A 63 -19.61 14.59 -41.81
N GLY A 64 -19.55 14.99 -40.52
CA GLY A 64 -20.76 15.44 -39.82
C GLY A 64 -20.58 15.68 -38.33
N THR A 65 -20.32 16.94 -37.98
CA THR A 65 -20.45 17.51 -36.64
C THR A 65 -21.92 17.53 -36.20
N GLY A 66 -22.19 17.20 -34.93
CA GLY A 66 -23.54 17.26 -34.36
C GLY A 66 -23.56 17.19 -32.84
N THR A 67 -23.57 18.35 -32.20
CA THR A 67 -23.88 18.57 -30.78
C THR A 67 -25.39 18.36 -30.56
N VAL A 68 -25.81 17.49 -29.63
CA VAL A 68 -27.17 17.56 -29.04
C VAL A 68 -27.16 17.17 -27.56
N SER A 69 -27.84 18.02 -26.80
CA SER A 69 -27.99 18.05 -25.35
C SER A 69 -28.92 16.98 -24.75
N LYS A 70 -28.64 16.68 -23.48
CA LYS A 70 -29.48 16.19 -22.37
C LYS A 70 -30.93 15.80 -22.67
N LYS A 71 -31.30 14.57 -22.25
CA LYS A 71 -32.68 14.25 -21.87
C LYS A 71 -32.74 13.61 -20.48
N LYS A 72 -33.26 14.42 -19.55
CA LYS A 72 -33.69 14.10 -18.19
C LYS A 72 -34.83 13.08 -18.23
N LYS A 73 -34.78 12.02 -17.43
CA LYS A 73 -35.91 11.13 -17.18
C LYS A 73 -36.19 11.09 -15.67
N THR A 74 -37.25 11.79 -15.30
CA THR A 74 -37.85 11.79 -13.97
C THR A 74 -38.54 10.45 -13.73
N LYS A 75 -38.34 9.83 -12.56
CA LYS A 75 -39.30 8.88 -11.99
C LYS A 75 -39.44 9.15 -10.51
N THR A 76 -40.67 9.43 -10.11
CA THR A 76 -41.09 9.82 -8.76
C THR A 76 -41.20 8.59 -7.85
N SER A 77 -41.06 8.87 -6.57
CA SER A 77 -40.81 8.08 -5.37
C SER A 77 -41.84 7.02 -4.97
N SER A 78 -41.35 6.04 -4.20
CA SER A 78 -42.06 5.44 -3.06
C SER A 78 -41.06 5.25 -1.92
N ASP A 79 -41.41 5.79 -0.76
CA ASP A 79 -40.64 5.90 0.47
C ASP A 79 -40.10 4.56 1.00
N SER A 80 -38.82 4.56 1.37
CA SER A 80 -38.28 3.75 2.46
C SER A 80 -37.17 4.54 3.14
N THR A 81 -37.42 4.90 4.39
CA THR A 81 -36.58 5.69 5.28
C THR A 81 -35.21 5.05 5.49
N SER A 82 -34.18 5.47 4.74
CA SER A 82 -32.78 5.26 5.11
C SER A 82 -32.26 6.55 5.73
N GLY A 83 -32.07 6.55 7.05
CA GLY A 83 -31.44 7.66 7.75
C GLY A 83 -30.01 7.85 7.25
N SER A 84 -29.82 8.83 6.37
CA SER A 84 -28.50 9.40 6.10
C SER A 84 -28.11 10.20 7.33
N SER A 85 -27.12 9.72 8.07
CA SER A 85 -26.42 10.48 9.11
C SER A 85 -25.61 11.57 8.42
N SER A 86 -26.18 12.76 8.31
CA SER A 86 -25.45 13.94 7.83
C SER A 86 -24.43 14.35 8.89
N ILE A 87 -23.15 14.43 8.51
CA ILE A 87 -22.07 14.98 9.36
C ILE A 87 -22.33 16.49 9.49
N THR A 88 -22.93 16.93 10.61
CA THR A 88 -23.50 18.29 10.75
C THR A 88 -22.56 19.37 11.27
N SER A 89 -21.29 19.09 11.61
CA SER A 89 -20.36 20.12 12.10
C SER A 89 -18.89 19.67 12.13
N ASP A 90 -17.96 20.53 11.72
CA ASP A 90 -16.51 20.43 11.96
C ASP A 90 -16.20 20.83 13.42
N PRO A 91 -15.68 19.93 14.28
CA PRO A 91 -15.47 20.20 15.70
C PRO A 91 -14.01 20.51 16.08
N THR A 92 -13.14 20.93 15.14
CA THR A 92 -11.70 21.21 15.39
C THR A 92 -11.37 22.32 16.42
N SER A 93 -12.35 22.90 17.12
CA SER A 93 -12.13 23.96 18.13
C SER A 93 -11.77 23.49 19.55
N GLY A 94 -11.14 22.31 19.72
CA GLY A 94 -10.91 21.71 21.03
C GLY A 94 -9.55 21.03 21.17
N GLY A 95 -8.50 21.80 21.48
CA GLY A 95 -7.15 21.26 21.71
C GLY A 95 -7.06 20.23 22.85
N SER A 96 -6.56 19.04 22.50
CA SER A 96 -5.60 18.22 23.25
C SER A 96 -5.22 17.02 22.36
N LEU A 97 -3.95 16.97 21.91
CA LEU A 97 -3.38 15.87 21.10
C LEU A 97 -2.86 14.76 22.02
N LEU A 98 -3.44 13.57 21.92
CA LEU A 98 -2.86 12.29 22.33
C LEU A 98 -1.97 11.75 21.19
N PRO A 99 -1.07 10.74 21.42
CA PRO A 99 0.05 10.50 20.53
C PRO A 99 -0.42 10.10 19.12
N SER A 100 0.07 10.84 18.13
CA SER A 100 -0.02 10.47 16.72
C SER A 100 0.54 9.08 16.51
N LEU A 101 -0.23 8.14 15.95
CA LEU A 101 0.26 6.83 15.52
C LEU A 101 0.74 6.91 14.06
N SER A 102 1.77 6.16 13.67
CA SER A 102 2.16 5.99 12.27
C SER A 102 2.02 4.53 11.84
N ILE A 103 1.25 4.27 10.78
CA ILE A 103 1.18 2.95 10.14
C ILE A 103 2.21 2.90 9.02
N TRP A 104 3.04 1.85 8.97
CA TRP A 104 4.13 1.74 8.02
C TRP A 104 4.04 0.46 7.19
N SER A 105 4.38 0.60 5.92
CA SER A 105 4.53 -0.45 4.92
C SER A 105 5.87 -0.19 4.21
N PHE A 106 6.89 -0.97 4.54
CA PHE A 106 8.24 -0.78 3.99
C PHE A 106 8.34 -1.48 2.63
N ASN A 107 8.58 -0.70 1.57
CA ASN A 107 8.84 -1.15 0.21
C ASN A 107 10.32 -1.42 -0.19
N GLN A 108 11.26 -1.55 0.75
CA GLN A 108 12.71 -1.81 0.51
C GLN A 108 13.51 -1.71 1.80
N LEU A 109 13.58 -2.82 2.52
CA LEU A 109 14.71 -3.13 3.39
C LEU A 109 15.49 -4.26 2.74
N THR A 110 16.60 -3.93 2.07
CA THR A 110 17.67 -4.90 1.89
C THR A 110 18.12 -5.30 3.29
N CYS A 111 17.79 -6.52 3.73
CA CYS A 111 18.02 -6.96 5.10
C CYS A 111 19.51 -7.01 5.46
N VAL A 112 20.05 -5.86 5.85
CA VAL A 112 21.29 -5.73 6.58
C VAL A 112 20.94 -4.85 7.79
N ASN A 113 21.41 -5.26 8.97
CA ASN A 113 21.16 -4.59 10.26
C ASN A 113 21.47 -3.06 10.26
N SER A 114 22.21 -2.58 9.26
CA SER A 114 22.50 -1.16 9.00
C SER A 114 21.30 -0.33 8.55
N ASP A 115 20.37 -0.91 7.79
CA ASP A 115 19.33 -0.14 7.09
C ASP A 115 18.22 0.29 8.06
N PHE A 116 17.90 -0.56 9.04
CA PHE A 116 17.02 -0.24 10.17
C PHE A 116 17.54 0.87 11.09
N GLN A 117 18.86 0.94 11.29
CA GLN A 117 19.48 2.00 12.09
C GLN A 117 19.46 3.33 11.33
N SER A 118 19.60 3.28 10.01
CA SER A 118 19.60 4.46 9.15
C SER A 118 18.23 5.14 9.04
N SER A 119 17.13 4.38 8.98
CA SER A 119 15.77 4.91 8.91
C SER A 119 15.40 5.63 10.21
N GLN A 120 15.77 5.07 11.37
CA GLN A 120 15.53 5.71 12.65
C GLN A 120 16.24 7.05 12.81
N GLY A 121 17.42 7.20 12.20
CA GLY A 121 18.11 8.48 12.12
C GLY A 121 17.30 9.54 11.37
N LYS A 122 16.59 9.18 10.29
CA LYS A 122 15.75 10.10 9.51
C LYS A 122 14.51 10.57 10.28
N TYR A 123 13.89 9.67 11.04
CA TYR A 123 12.67 9.94 11.81
C TYR A 123 12.97 10.03 13.31
N SER A 124 13.88 10.94 13.64
CA SER A 124 14.36 11.21 15.00
C SER A 124 13.79 12.50 15.59
N GLY A 125 12.87 13.16 14.89
CA GLY A 125 12.21 14.39 15.37
C GLY A 125 11.43 14.14 16.67
N ASP A 126 11.50 15.08 17.61
CA ASP A 126 10.90 14.93 18.94
C ASP A 126 9.39 14.61 18.91
N ASN A 127 8.69 15.05 17.87
CA ASN A 127 7.26 14.83 17.65
C ASN A 127 6.89 13.41 17.18
N ILE A 128 7.84 12.68 16.59
CA ILE A 128 7.62 11.33 16.03
C ILE A 128 8.53 10.28 16.64
N LYS A 129 9.52 10.67 17.44
CA LYS A 129 10.56 9.76 17.91
C LYS A 129 9.99 8.61 18.74
N ASN A 130 8.97 8.85 19.56
CA ASN A 130 8.37 7.83 20.43
C ASN A 130 7.01 7.33 19.93
N VAL A 131 6.68 7.60 18.67
CA VAL A 131 5.43 7.16 18.06
C VAL A 131 5.58 5.71 17.61
N PRO A 132 4.71 4.78 18.03
CA PRO A 132 4.72 3.40 17.53
C PRO A 132 4.57 3.34 16.01
N TRP A 133 5.34 2.45 15.41
CA TRP A 133 5.36 2.12 14.00
C TRP A 133 4.76 0.73 13.86
N VAL A 134 3.51 0.67 13.40
CA VAL A 134 2.79 -0.59 13.21
C VAL A 134 3.07 -1.09 11.80
N ASN A 135 3.66 -2.27 11.67
CA ASN A 135 4.25 -2.75 10.43
C ASN A 135 3.59 -4.00 9.87
N VAL A 136 3.64 -4.11 8.56
CA VAL A 136 3.43 -5.32 7.76
C VAL A 136 4.60 -5.44 6.78
N LEU A 137 4.95 -6.66 6.40
CA LEU A 137 6.06 -6.90 5.49
C LEU A 137 5.59 -6.95 4.04
N GLY A 138 6.43 -6.42 3.16
CA GLY A 138 6.30 -6.50 1.71
C GLY A 138 7.30 -7.43 1.06
N ASN A 139 7.15 -7.64 -0.26
CA ASN A 139 8.12 -8.40 -1.06
C ASN A 139 9.56 -7.94 -0.81
N HIS A 140 9.78 -6.63 -0.74
CA HIS A 140 11.13 -6.09 -0.59
C HIS A 140 11.76 -6.39 0.78
N ASP A 141 10.97 -6.52 1.82
CA ASP A 141 11.43 -6.96 3.15
C ASP A 141 11.85 -8.43 3.15
N TYR A 142 11.36 -9.21 2.18
CA TYR A 142 11.80 -10.57 1.91
C TYR A 142 12.94 -10.66 0.87
N GLY A 143 13.47 -9.52 0.41
CA GLY A 143 14.55 -9.42 -0.57
C GLY A 143 14.12 -8.93 -1.96
N GLY A 144 12.82 -8.72 -2.18
CA GLY A 144 12.25 -8.29 -3.45
C GLY A 144 12.63 -9.25 -4.56
N ALA A 145 13.05 -8.75 -5.72
CA ALA A 145 13.57 -9.60 -6.80
C ALA A 145 15.03 -10.04 -6.64
N SER A 146 15.70 -9.76 -5.51
CA SER A 146 17.08 -10.21 -5.26
C SER A 146 17.12 -11.63 -4.68
N TYR A 147 18.32 -12.17 -4.43
CA TYR A 147 18.41 -13.43 -3.72
C TYR A 147 17.89 -13.32 -2.28
N ILE A 148 17.15 -14.34 -1.84
CA ILE A 148 16.61 -14.44 -0.48
C ILE A 148 17.69 -14.95 0.47
N CYS A 149 18.42 -15.98 0.06
CA CYS A 149 19.50 -16.58 0.85
C CYS A 149 20.77 -15.70 0.87
N SER A 150 21.66 -16.00 1.81
CA SER A 150 22.94 -15.33 1.96
C SER A 150 24.03 -16.29 2.42
N ASP A 151 25.27 -16.00 2.06
CA ASP A 151 26.48 -16.67 2.52
C ASP A 151 27.48 -15.64 3.13
N ASP A 152 28.74 -16.04 3.32
CA ASP A 152 29.78 -15.18 3.90
C ASP A 152 30.13 -13.96 3.02
N ASP A 153 29.82 -14.02 1.72
CA ASP A 153 30.11 -12.96 0.73
C ASP A 153 28.90 -12.05 0.45
N GLY A 154 27.72 -12.37 0.99
CA GLY A 154 26.51 -11.56 0.90
C GLY A 154 25.30 -12.33 0.37
N LEU A 155 24.45 -11.67 -0.43
CA LEU A 155 23.26 -12.30 -1.02
C LEU A 155 23.66 -13.37 -2.04
N ALA A 156 23.10 -14.56 -1.89
CA ALA A 156 23.52 -15.74 -2.65
C ALA A 156 22.33 -16.65 -3.00
N LYS A 157 22.53 -17.51 -4.01
CA LYS A 157 21.53 -18.51 -4.40
C LYS A 157 21.22 -19.45 -3.23
N CYS A 158 19.95 -19.77 -3.05
CA CYS A 158 19.55 -20.83 -2.13
C CYS A 158 20.02 -22.19 -2.65
N SER A 159 20.49 -23.06 -1.74
CA SER A 159 20.96 -24.41 -2.07
C SER A 159 19.84 -25.45 -2.17
N SER A 160 18.66 -25.16 -1.60
CA SER A 160 17.50 -26.03 -1.61
C SER A 160 16.21 -25.25 -1.33
N ALA A 161 15.05 -25.89 -1.57
CA ALA A 161 13.74 -25.39 -1.16
C ALA A 161 13.65 -25.13 0.35
N ASP A 162 14.20 -26.03 1.17
CA ASP A 162 14.22 -25.89 2.63
C ASP A 162 15.05 -24.68 3.06
N ASP A 163 16.20 -24.45 2.43
CA ASP A 163 17.05 -23.28 2.71
C ASP A 163 16.34 -21.98 2.33
N LEU A 164 15.60 -21.97 1.22
CA LEU A 164 14.81 -20.82 0.80
C LEU A 164 13.71 -20.51 1.83
N VAL A 165 12.88 -21.49 2.19
CA VAL A 165 11.79 -21.31 3.17
C VAL A 165 12.33 -20.89 4.54
N LYS A 166 13.47 -21.46 4.94
CA LYS A 166 14.19 -21.05 6.16
C LYS A 166 14.68 -19.60 6.05
N ALA A 167 15.22 -19.18 4.90
CA ALA A 167 15.68 -17.82 4.70
C ALA A 167 14.53 -16.80 4.74
N LEU A 168 13.37 -17.11 4.16
CA LEU A 168 12.15 -16.30 4.30
C LEU A 168 11.75 -16.15 5.77
N SER A 169 11.73 -17.26 6.51
CA SER A 169 11.38 -17.27 7.94
C SER A 169 12.37 -16.44 8.77
N ASN A 170 13.66 -16.52 8.45
CA ASN A 170 14.69 -15.70 9.09
C ASN A 170 14.51 -14.21 8.81
N LYS A 171 14.18 -13.82 7.57
CA LYS A 171 13.93 -12.41 7.21
C LYS A 171 12.76 -11.81 7.99
N PHE A 172 11.70 -12.58 8.22
CA PHE A 172 10.64 -12.17 9.12
C PHE A 172 11.16 -12.04 10.56
N ALA A 173 11.81 -13.09 11.10
CA ALA A 173 12.28 -13.13 12.48
C ALA A 173 13.25 -11.97 12.81
N TRP A 174 14.15 -11.62 11.91
CA TRP A 174 15.07 -10.49 12.09
C TRP A 174 14.35 -9.15 12.26
N GLN A 175 13.16 -9.01 11.69
CA GLN A 175 12.35 -7.81 11.79
C GLN A 175 11.40 -7.85 12.98
N SER A 176 10.81 -9.01 13.29
CA SER A 176 9.91 -9.15 14.45
C SER A 176 10.65 -9.04 15.77
N ASP A 177 11.89 -9.53 15.81
CA ASP A 177 12.74 -9.52 17.00
C ASP A 177 13.50 -8.19 17.17
N TYR A 178 13.36 -7.28 16.19
CA TYR A 178 14.04 -6.00 16.21
C TYR A 178 13.52 -5.11 17.34
N THR A 179 14.43 -4.70 18.24
CA THR A 179 14.12 -3.72 19.28
C THR A 179 14.59 -2.34 18.86
N SER A 180 13.65 -1.42 18.68
CA SER A 180 14.00 -0.04 18.33
C SER A 180 14.63 0.70 19.53
N PRO A 181 15.75 1.43 19.33
CA PRO A 181 16.32 2.31 20.36
C PRO A 181 15.40 3.50 20.74
N ASN A 182 14.35 3.76 19.97
CA ASN A 182 13.39 4.83 20.23
C ASN A 182 12.12 4.26 20.86
N ASP A 183 12.18 3.95 22.16
CA ASP A 183 11.07 3.42 22.97
C ASP A 183 10.45 2.12 22.42
N ASN A 184 11.27 1.29 21.78
CA ASN A 184 10.83 0.08 21.09
C ASN A 184 9.62 0.33 20.15
N ARG A 185 9.63 1.46 19.44
CA ARG A 185 8.51 1.85 18.58
C ARG A 185 8.24 0.90 17.41
N TRP A 186 9.15 -0.01 17.07
CA TRP A 186 8.93 -0.97 15.97
C TRP A 186 7.96 -2.07 16.43
N VAL A 187 6.77 -2.11 15.83
CA VAL A 187 5.75 -3.11 16.15
C VAL A 187 5.56 -4.02 14.94
N LEU A 188 5.99 -5.27 15.08
CA LEU A 188 5.73 -6.36 14.16
C LEU A 188 5.63 -7.64 14.98
N LYS A 189 4.41 -8.07 15.31
CA LYS A 189 4.19 -9.15 16.30
C LYS A 189 4.10 -10.53 15.67
N ASP A 190 3.54 -10.62 14.48
CA ASP A 190 3.33 -11.84 13.71
C ASP A 190 2.97 -11.46 12.25
N HIS A 191 2.76 -12.43 11.37
CA HIS A 191 2.24 -12.21 10.01
C HIS A 191 0.80 -11.67 10.02
N PHE A 192 0.00 -12.06 11.03
CA PHE A 192 -1.26 -11.42 11.35
C PHE A 192 -1.28 -10.98 12.80
N TYR A 193 -1.67 -9.73 13.07
CA TYR A 193 -1.91 -9.29 14.44
C TYR A 193 -2.82 -8.06 14.49
N VAL A 194 -3.56 -7.94 15.59
CA VAL A 194 -4.35 -6.74 15.90
C VAL A 194 -3.56 -5.78 16.77
N TYR A 195 -3.52 -4.52 16.37
CA TYR A 195 -3.01 -3.41 17.17
C TYR A 195 -4.16 -2.48 17.53
N SER A 196 -4.53 -2.47 18.82
CA SER A 196 -5.65 -1.69 19.33
C SER A 196 -5.19 -0.39 19.98
N ILE A 197 -5.92 0.68 19.72
CA ILE A 197 -5.71 2.01 20.29
C ILE A 197 -7.03 2.48 20.88
N GLU A 198 -6.98 3.11 22.05
CA GLU A 198 -8.16 3.67 22.71
C GLU A 198 -7.78 5.01 23.33
N ASP A 199 -8.58 6.04 23.05
CA ASP A 199 -8.61 7.24 23.88
C ASP A 199 -9.68 7.06 24.95
N LYS A 200 -9.25 6.88 26.19
CA LYS A 200 -10.15 6.65 27.33
C LYS A 200 -11.06 7.84 27.65
N ASP A 201 -10.66 9.05 27.26
CA ASP A 201 -11.43 10.26 27.56
C ASP A 201 -12.65 10.39 26.62
N SER A 202 -12.48 10.07 25.34
CA SER A 202 -13.58 10.05 24.36
C SER A 202 -14.28 8.69 24.26
N GLY A 203 -13.61 7.59 24.62
CA GLY A 203 -14.11 6.23 24.40
C GLY A 203 -13.97 5.76 22.94
N VAL A 204 -13.36 6.55 22.06
CA VAL A 204 -13.09 6.17 20.68
C VAL A 204 -11.94 5.16 20.66
N SER A 205 -12.16 4.05 19.97
CA SER A 205 -11.17 2.99 19.79
C SER A 205 -10.97 2.61 18.33
N ILE A 206 -9.77 2.17 18.01
CA ILE A 206 -9.37 1.74 16.67
C ILE A 206 -8.69 0.39 16.80
N ASP A 207 -9.19 -0.61 16.08
CA ASP A 207 -8.48 -1.86 15.84
C ASP A 207 -7.85 -1.82 14.45
N ILE A 208 -6.53 -1.99 14.42
CA ILE A 208 -5.74 -2.10 13.19
C ILE A 208 -5.41 -3.58 12.98
N PHE A 209 -6.03 -4.19 11.97
CA PHE A 209 -5.79 -5.56 11.54
C PHE A 209 -4.64 -5.57 10.55
N ASN A 210 -3.47 -6.00 11.01
CA ASN A 210 -2.27 -6.09 10.19
C ASN A 210 -2.26 -7.46 9.52
N VAL A 211 -2.26 -7.50 8.19
CA VAL A 211 -2.43 -8.73 7.41
C VAL A 211 -1.25 -8.96 6.48
N ASP A 212 -0.80 -10.21 6.38
CA ASP A 212 0.12 -10.66 5.34
C ASP A 212 -0.65 -10.80 4.01
N ALA A 213 -0.09 -10.19 2.97
CA ALA A 213 -0.61 -10.22 1.61
C ALA A 213 0.47 -10.62 0.60
N GLY A 214 1.49 -11.36 1.05
CA GLY A 214 2.60 -11.79 0.21
C GLY A 214 2.18 -12.64 -0.99
N ASP A 215 0.98 -13.23 -0.98
CA ASP A 215 0.40 -13.97 -2.10
C ASP A 215 -0.26 -13.09 -3.19
N ALA A 216 -0.06 -11.76 -3.16
CA ALA A 216 -0.50 -10.86 -4.22
C ALA A 216 -0.05 -11.34 -5.62
N SER A 217 -0.98 -11.31 -6.58
CA SER A 217 -0.80 -11.80 -7.96
C SER A 217 0.27 -11.02 -8.72
N THR A 218 0.51 -9.77 -8.36
CA THR A 218 1.60 -8.93 -8.89
C THR A 218 2.52 -8.51 -7.74
N HIS A 219 3.83 -8.46 -8.02
CA HIS A 219 4.89 -8.03 -7.10
C HIS A 219 5.12 -8.84 -5.82
N GLY A 220 4.15 -9.62 -5.36
CA GLY A 220 4.22 -10.51 -4.20
C GLY A 220 5.15 -11.72 -4.40
N ALA A 221 4.62 -12.91 -4.12
CA ALA A 221 5.35 -14.16 -4.20
C ALA A 221 5.93 -14.40 -5.60
N GLN A 222 5.22 -13.99 -6.66
CA GLN A 222 5.69 -14.11 -8.04
C GLN A 222 7.05 -13.45 -8.24
N GLN A 223 7.27 -12.25 -7.70
CA GLN A 223 8.54 -11.55 -7.85
C GLN A 223 9.58 -12.06 -6.85
N THR A 224 9.16 -12.23 -5.59
CA THR A 224 10.05 -12.60 -4.48
C THR A 224 10.64 -13.98 -4.67
N CYS A 225 9.82 -14.97 -5.02
CA CYS A 225 10.26 -16.36 -5.19
C CYS A 225 11.09 -16.55 -6.46
N CYS A 226 10.85 -15.72 -7.47
CA CYS A 226 11.58 -15.75 -8.73
C CYS A 226 13.01 -15.22 -8.60
N GLN A 227 13.24 -14.21 -7.74
CA GLN A 227 14.57 -13.67 -7.47
C GLN A 227 15.31 -13.20 -8.73
N CYS A 228 14.56 -12.65 -9.70
CA CYS A 228 15.10 -12.42 -11.04
C CYS A 228 16.28 -11.46 -11.08
N TYR A 229 16.30 -10.39 -10.28
CA TYR A 229 17.46 -9.49 -10.21
C TYR A 229 18.69 -10.22 -9.67
N GLY A 230 18.52 -11.16 -8.74
CA GLY A 230 19.60 -12.05 -8.30
C GLY A 230 20.19 -12.86 -9.46
N TYR A 231 19.34 -13.55 -10.22
CA TYR A 231 19.79 -14.39 -11.34
C TYR A 231 20.20 -13.60 -12.59
N ALA A 232 19.77 -12.35 -12.74
CA ALA A 232 20.06 -11.48 -13.87
C ALA A 232 21.28 -10.56 -13.65
N GLU A 233 22.00 -10.71 -12.53
CA GLU A 233 23.12 -9.85 -12.13
C GLU A 233 22.71 -8.37 -12.02
N GLY A 234 21.53 -8.13 -11.45
CA GLY A 234 20.97 -6.78 -11.23
C GLY A 234 20.35 -6.13 -12.48
N SER A 235 20.19 -6.86 -13.59
CA SER A 235 19.65 -6.30 -14.83
C SER A 235 18.12 -6.37 -14.89
N ASP A 236 17.44 -5.22 -14.77
CA ASP A 236 15.98 -5.13 -14.94
C ASP A 236 15.50 -5.63 -16.32
N LYS A 237 16.29 -5.33 -17.36
CA LYS A 237 15.89 -5.56 -18.75
C LYS A 237 15.71 -7.03 -19.08
N LYS A 238 16.43 -7.89 -18.34
CA LYS A 238 16.35 -9.35 -18.48
C LYS A 238 15.18 -9.95 -17.72
N CYS A 239 14.59 -9.22 -16.79
CA CYS A 239 13.50 -9.69 -15.93
C CYS A 239 12.11 -9.45 -16.50
N LYS A 240 12.03 -8.82 -17.67
CA LYS A 240 10.77 -8.66 -18.38
C LYS A 240 10.22 -10.04 -18.79
N ASN A 241 9.01 -10.35 -18.33
CA ASN A 241 8.29 -11.60 -18.61
C ASN A 241 8.96 -12.88 -18.10
N VAL A 242 9.83 -12.79 -17.09
CA VAL A 242 10.39 -13.98 -16.44
C VAL A 242 9.32 -14.63 -15.55
N ALA A 243 9.18 -15.94 -15.66
CA ALA A 243 8.18 -16.71 -14.94
C ALA A 243 8.76 -18.02 -14.38
N ARG A 244 7.95 -18.71 -13.56
CA ARG A 244 8.26 -20.03 -13.00
C ARG A 244 8.83 -20.98 -14.07
N GLY A 245 10.00 -21.55 -13.82
CA GLY A 245 10.71 -22.47 -14.72
C GLY A 245 11.72 -21.81 -15.66
N ASP A 246 11.74 -20.48 -15.77
CA ASP A 246 12.82 -19.77 -16.47
C ASP A 246 14.13 -19.85 -15.69
N LYS A 247 15.27 -19.87 -16.39
CA LYS A 247 16.61 -19.87 -15.75
C LYS A 247 16.88 -18.65 -14.87
N LEU A 248 16.19 -17.55 -15.15
CA LEU A 248 16.26 -16.33 -14.35
C LEU A 248 15.26 -16.33 -13.19
N CYS A 249 14.46 -17.39 -13.05
CA CYS A 249 13.45 -17.54 -12.01
C CYS A 249 13.80 -18.73 -11.12
N CYS A 250 14.34 -18.47 -9.93
CA CYS A 250 14.82 -19.51 -9.03
C CYS A 250 15.82 -20.49 -9.72
N GLY A 251 16.58 -20.00 -10.71
CA GLY A 251 17.51 -20.83 -11.48
C GLY A 251 16.85 -21.83 -12.44
N GLY A 252 15.52 -21.76 -12.61
CA GLY A 252 14.71 -22.75 -13.33
C GLY A 252 14.21 -23.88 -12.45
N ASP A 253 14.46 -23.82 -11.13
CA ASP A 253 13.98 -24.82 -10.17
C ASP A 253 12.53 -24.52 -9.79
N THR A 254 11.62 -25.37 -10.26
CA THR A 254 10.19 -25.21 -10.00
C THR A 254 9.78 -25.62 -8.60
N ASP A 255 10.47 -26.60 -8.00
CA ASP A 255 10.11 -27.11 -6.68
C ASP A 255 10.51 -26.10 -5.61
N MET A 256 11.67 -25.46 -5.77
CA MET A 256 12.12 -24.37 -4.90
C MET A 256 11.26 -23.11 -5.06
N TYR A 257 10.84 -22.78 -6.29
CA TYR A 257 9.88 -21.69 -6.52
C TYR A 257 8.52 -21.99 -5.86
N ASP A 258 7.99 -23.20 -6.03
CA ASP A 258 6.69 -23.57 -5.47
C ASP A 258 6.71 -23.60 -3.95
N ALA A 259 7.76 -24.13 -3.32
CA ALA A 259 7.91 -24.11 -1.87
C ALA A 259 7.91 -22.67 -1.30
N CYS A 260 8.48 -21.72 -2.03
CA CYS A 260 8.42 -20.30 -1.68
C CYS A 260 7.00 -19.74 -1.78
N VAL A 261 6.31 -19.99 -2.89
CA VAL A 261 4.93 -19.51 -3.12
C VAL A 261 3.97 -20.14 -2.12
N ASP A 262 4.10 -21.43 -1.84
CA ASP A 262 3.31 -22.14 -0.85
C ASP A 262 3.47 -21.51 0.53
N LYS A 263 4.68 -21.06 0.89
CA LYS A 263 4.91 -20.42 2.18
C LYS A 263 4.23 -19.06 2.31
N PHE A 264 4.29 -18.22 1.27
CA PHE A 264 3.52 -16.97 1.24
C PHE A 264 2.01 -17.24 1.27
N THR A 265 1.55 -18.22 0.51
CA THR A 265 0.13 -18.62 0.49
C THR A 265 -0.35 -19.06 1.86
N GLU A 266 0.45 -19.86 2.58
CA GLU A 266 0.17 -20.28 3.96
C GLU A 266 -0.02 -19.07 4.89
N TRP A 267 0.90 -18.10 4.87
CA TRP A 267 0.83 -16.90 5.71
C TRP A 267 -0.35 -15.99 5.37
N SER A 268 -0.63 -15.81 4.08
CA SER A 268 -1.74 -14.97 3.63
C SER A 268 -3.10 -15.64 3.85
N ASP A 269 -3.22 -16.97 3.69
CA ASP A 269 -4.44 -17.72 4.02
C ASP A 269 -4.75 -17.69 5.51
N ASP A 270 -3.73 -17.84 6.37
CA ASP A 270 -3.90 -17.69 7.81
C ASP A 270 -4.30 -16.26 8.17
N SER A 271 -3.68 -15.24 7.57
CA SER A 271 -4.05 -13.83 7.78
C SER A 271 -5.50 -13.54 7.40
N ARG A 272 -5.97 -14.07 6.27
CA ARG A 272 -7.38 -13.97 5.84
C ARG A 272 -8.33 -14.62 6.84
N LYS A 273 -8.01 -15.83 7.29
CA LYS A 273 -8.79 -16.57 8.29
C LYS A 273 -8.85 -15.83 9.62
N GLN A 274 -7.72 -15.29 10.08
CA GLN A 274 -7.64 -14.54 11.32
C GLN A 274 -8.37 -13.19 11.19
N LEU A 275 -8.24 -12.47 10.07
CA LEU A 275 -8.99 -11.24 9.82
C LEU A 275 -10.49 -11.47 9.97
N ALA A 276 -11.05 -12.47 9.27
CA ALA A 276 -12.47 -12.78 9.34
C ALA A 276 -12.95 -13.08 10.78
N LYS A 277 -12.12 -13.75 11.57
CA LYS A 277 -12.41 -14.07 12.97
C LYS A 277 -12.34 -12.83 13.87
N GLU A 278 -11.24 -12.10 13.82
CA GLU A 278 -10.97 -11.00 14.76
C GLU A 278 -11.83 -9.76 14.44
N VAL A 279 -12.13 -9.49 13.16
CA VAL A 279 -13.00 -8.37 12.77
C VAL A 279 -14.44 -8.56 13.25
N ALA A 280 -14.92 -9.80 13.24
CA ALA A 280 -16.24 -10.17 13.74
C ALA A 280 -16.32 -10.09 15.27
N ALA A 281 -15.20 -10.30 15.96
CA ALA A 281 -15.09 -10.17 17.41
C ALA A 281 -14.87 -8.72 17.87
N SER A 282 -14.34 -7.85 17.00
CA SER A 282 -14.01 -6.47 17.33
C SER A 282 -15.25 -5.61 17.58
N THR A 283 -15.18 -4.87 18.69
CA THR A 283 -16.17 -3.87 19.11
C THR A 283 -15.63 -2.44 19.00
N ALA A 284 -14.46 -2.26 18.38
CA ALA A 284 -13.83 -0.95 18.22
C ALA A 284 -14.70 -0.01 17.37
N THR A 285 -14.59 1.30 17.62
CA THR A 285 -15.28 2.33 16.84
C THR A 285 -14.85 2.27 15.37
N TRP A 286 -13.54 2.14 15.15
CA TRP A 286 -12.94 2.04 13.82
C TRP A 286 -12.20 0.73 13.65
N LYS A 287 -12.35 0.14 12.47
CA LYS A 287 -11.72 -1.11 12.05
C LYS A 287 -10.95 -0.80 10.77
N ILE A 288 -9.62 -0.86 10.87
CA ILE A 288 -8.71 -0.52 9.78
C ILE A 288 -7.91 -1.76 9.41
N VAL A 289 -7.86 -2.13 8.13
CA VAL A 289 -6.92 -3.13 7.63
C VAL A 289 -5.64 -2.42 7.19
N ASN A 290 -4.49 -2.90 7.67
CA ASN A 290 -3.17 -2.49 7.22
C ASN A 290 -2.53 -3.65 6.45
N SER A 291 -2.08 -3.40 5.23
CA SER A 291 -1.43 -4.38 4.37
C SER A 291 -0.31 -3.76 3.57
N HIS A 292 0.62 -4.57 3.05
CA HIS A 292 1.58 -4.06 2.08
C HIS A 292 0.92 -3.75 0.74
N TYR A 293 -0.02 -4.61 0.31
CA TYR A 293 -0.65 -4.55 -1.01
C TYR A 293 -2.13 -4.15 -0.96
N SER A 294 -2.60 -3.47 -2.01
CA SER A 294 -4.03 -3.24 -2.24
C SER A 294 -4.73 -4.53 -2.71
N PRO A 295 -5.95 -4.81 -2.20
CA PRO A 295 -6.69 -6.05 -2.48
C PRO A 295 -7.28 -6.09 -3.89
N TYR A 296 -7.43 -4.95 -4.57
CA TYR A 296 -7.93 -4.89 -5.95
C TYR A 296 -6.82 -4.55 -6.97
N ALA A 297 -5.79 -3.80 -6.58
CA ALA A 297 -4.75 -3.36 -7.51
C ALA A 297 -3.63 -4.40 -7.71
N HIS A 298 -3.38 -5.26 -6.71
CA HIS A 298 -2.26 -6.21 -6.74
C HIS A 298 -2.69 -7.68 -6.82
N TYR A 299 -3.99 -7.95 -6.78
CA TYR A 299 -4.55 -9.28 -6.95
C TYR A 299 -5.34 -9.35 -8.25
N ASP A 300 -5.30 -10.50 -8.91
CA ASP A 300 -6.27 -10.82 -9.95
C ASP A 300 -7.71 -10.90 -9.38
N GLU A 301 -8.69 -11.03 -10.26
CA GLU A 301 -10.11 -11.03 -9.86
C GLU A 301 -10.43 -12.11 -8.82
N ALA A 302 -9.78 -13.29 -8.88
CA ALA A 302 -10.04 -14.36 -7.92
C ALA A 302 -9.45 -14.06 -6.55
N GLY A 303 -8.22 -13.53 -6.51
CA GLY A 303 -7.57 -13.06 -5.28
C GLY A 303 -8.31 -11.88 -4.64
N MET A 304 -8.75 -10.91 -5.44
CA MET A 304 -9.57 -9.78 -4.99
C MET A 304 -10.86 -10.27 -4.33
N LYS A 305 -11.57 -11.22 -4.95
CA LYS A 305 -12.81 -11.78 -4.39
C LYS A 305 -12.58 -12.44 -3.02
N LYS A 306 -11.47 -13.15 -2.81
CA LYS A 306 -11.16 -13.72 -1.48
C LYS A 306 -11.11 -12.65 -0.38
N TRP A 307 -10.52 -11.49 -0.68
CA TRP A 307 -10.49 -10.38 0.27
C TRP A 307 -11.86 -9.72 0.41
N PHE A 308 -12.54 -9.46 -0.71
CA PHE A 308 -13.83 -8.77 -0.72
C PHE A 308 -14.93 -9.59 -0.02
N ASP A 309 -14.90 -10.92 -0.14
CA ASP A 309 -15.80 -11.83 0.59
C ASP A 309 -15.63 -11.72 2.12
N ILE A 310 -14.41 -11.45 2.60
CA ILE A 310 -14.14 -11.24 4.03
C ILE A 310 -14.58 -9.85 4.47
N LEU A 311 -14.43 -8.87 3.58
CA LEU A 311 -14.74 -7.46 3.85
C LEU A 311 -16.25 -7.18 3.84
N ASP A 312 -17.03 -7.93 3.06
CA ASP A 312 -18.48 -7.78 2.98
C ASP A 312 -19.16 -7.92 4.36
N GLY A 313 -19.83 -6.86 4.79
CA GLY A 313 -20.51 -6.81 6.09
C GLY A 313 -19.60 -6.88 7.32
N SER A 314 -18.27 -6.84 7.15
CA SER A 314 -17.30 -6.93 8.26
C SER A 314 -17.31 -5.70 9.18
N GLY A 315 -17.75 -4.56 8.66
CA GLY A 315 -17.67 -3.26 9.32
C GLY A 315 -16.26 -2.66 9.35
N VAL A 316 -15.31 -3.20 8.57
CA VAL A 316 -14.09 -2.47 8.21
C VAL A 316 -14.50 -1.20 7.47
N GLN A 317 -13.91 -0.05 7.82
CA GLN A 317 -14.19 1.21 7.11
C GLN A 317 -13.03 1.65 6.22
N LEU A 318 -11.81 1.20 6.50
CA LEU A 318 -10.61 1.65 5.81
C LEU A 318 -9.62 0.50 5.61
N TRP A 319 -9.19 0.30 4.36
CA TRP A 319 -8.02 -0.49 4.00
C TRP A 319 -6.89 0.45 3.61
N MET A 320 -5.75 0.31 4.25
CA MET A 320 -4.54 1.08 3.95
C MET A 320 -3.44 0.17 3.46
N ASN A 321 -2.77 0.59 2.40
CA ASN A 321 -1.60 -0.09 1.87
C ASN A 321 -0.50 0.88 1.44
N GLY A 322 0.64 0.30 1.09
CA GLY A 322 1.72 1.00 0.39
C GLY A 322 2.05 0.25 -0.90
N HIS A 323 3.31 -0.13 -1.04
CA HIS A 323 3.88 -0.81 -2.20
C HIS A 323 3.91 0.01 -3.49
N THR A 324 2.78 0.47 -3.99
CA THR A 324 2.80 1.40 -5.13
C THR A 324 3.38 2.72 -4.63
N HIS A 325 4.40 3.29 -5.28
CA HIS A 325 5.00 4.56 -4.84
C HIS A 325 4.13 5.78 -5.16
N GLY A 326 2.81 5.65 -5.00
CA GLY A 326 1.81 6.66 -5.27
C GLY A 326 0.85 6.84 -4.10
N GLU A 327 -0.12 7.74 -4.31
CA GLU A 327 -1.11 8.11 -3.30
C GLU A 327 -2.48 8.19 -3.96
N ASN A 328 -3.45 7.48 -3.40
CA ASN A 328 -4.85 7.56 -3.83
C ASN A 328 -5.82 7.39 -2.66
N HIS A 329 -7.08 7.67 -2.95
CA HIS A 329 -8.21 7.41 -2.09
C HIS A 329 -9.35 6.93 -2.98
N ASP A 330 -9.67 5.65 -2.88
CA ASP A 330 -10.73 5.00 -3.62
C ASP A 330 -11.82 4.53 -2.64
N TYR A 331 -13.01 4.22 -3.16
CA TYR A 331 -14.16 3.84 -2.36
C TYR A 331 -14.96 2.71 -2.99
N SER A 332 -15.55 1.86 -2.15
CA SER A 332 -16.58 0.92 -2.58
C SER A 332 -17.89 1.20 -1.86
N SER A 333 -18.91 1.59 -2.62
CA SER A 333 -20.28 1.72 -2.10
C SER A 333 -20.92 0.38 -1.77
N THR A 334 -20.52 -0.70 -2.47
CA THR A 334 -20.98 -2.08 -2.22
C THR A 334 -20.54 -2.55 -0.84
N TYR A 335 -19.24 -2.45 -0.54
CA TYR A 335 -18.66 -2.96 0.70
C TYR A 335 -18.61 -1.91 1.82
N LYS A 336 -18.86 -0.64 1.50
CA LYS A 336 -18.75 0.51 2.42
C LYS A 336 -17.34 0.66 3.02
N ILE A 337 -16.34 0.63 2.14
CA ILE A 337 -14.93 0.64 2.51
C ILE A 337 -14.18 1.67 1.67
N HIS A 338 -13.33 2.41 2.35
CA HIS A 338 -12.32 3.27 1.73
C HIS A 338 -11.03 2.50 1.53
N PHE A 339 -10.39 2.66 0.38
CA PHE A 339 -9.08 2.10 0.07
C PHE A 339 -8.09 3.24 -0.11
N VAL A 340 -6.93 3.14 0.53
CA VAL A 340 -5.90 4.16 0.48
C VAL A 340 -4.54 3.53 0.20
N ASP A 341 -3.98 3.92 -0.92
CA ASP A 341 -2.56 3.76 -1.20
C ASP A 341 -1.79 4.95 -0.60
N ASN A 342 -0.81 4.67 0.24
CA ASN A 342 0.02 5.64 0.95
C ASN A 342 1.50 5.31 0.77
N GLY A 343 1.97 5.29 -0.48
CA GLY A 343 3.30 4.77 -0.82
C GLY A 343 4.37 5.81 -1.20
N ALA A 344 4.01 7.08 -1.35
CA ALA A 344 4.91 8.14 -1.82
C ALA A 344 5.57 8.94 -0.68
N GLY A 345 5.75 8.35 0.51
CA GLY A 345 6.46 8.99 1.63
C GLY A 345 7.95 8.63 1.73
N GLY A 346 8.34 7.51 1.12
CA GLY A 346 9.57 6.78 1.43
C GLY A 346 10.88 7.45 1.03
N GLY A 347 10.92 8.31 0.00
CA GLY A 347 12.18 8.82 -0.56
C GLY A 347 12.83 7.93 -1.63
N ILE A 348 12.11 6.93 -2.12
CA ILE A 348 12.29 6.27 -3.42
C ILE A 348 11.58 7.05 -4.51
N GLN A 349 11.82 6.76 -5.79
CA GLN A 349 11.14 7.46 -6.89
C GLN A 349 9.62 7.30 -6.75
N LYS A 350 8.91 8.43 -6.60
CA LYS A 350 7.45 8.49 -6.70
C LYS A 350 6.96 8.03 -8.08
N GLU A 351 5.83 7.35 -8.09
CA GLU A 351 5.20 6.73 -9.27
C GLU A 351 3.75 7.16 -9.40
N SER A 352 3.10 6.79 -10.50
CA SER A 352 1.64 6.95 -10.57
C SER A 352 0.98 6.05 -9.53
N ALA A 353 -0.11 6.52 -8.93
CA ALA A 353 -0.90 5.66 -8.05
C ALA A 353 -1.48 4.48 -8.84
N SER A 354 -1.79 3.41 -8.11
CA SER A 354 -2.42 2.22 -8.67
C SER A 354 -3.75 2.60 -9.33
N GLY A 355 -3.95 2.14 -10.57
CA GLY A 355 -5.23 2.28 -11.26
C GLY A 355 -6.23 1.22 -10.80
N ILE A 356 -7.52 1.49 -10.98
CA ILE A 356 -8.59 0.51 -10.72
C ILE A 356 -8.69 -0.42 -11.95
N PRO A 357 -8.44 -1.74 -11.80
CA PRO A 357 -8.57 -2.68 -12.91
C PRO A 357 -10.01 -2.82 -13.39
N GLU A 358 -10.21 -3.24 -14.65
CA GLU A 358 -11.54 -3.37 -15.26
C GLU A 358 -12.47 -4.29 -14.44
N TYR A 359 -11.96 -5.40 -13.91
CA TYR A 359 -12.74 -6.32 -13.08
C TYR A 359 -13.15 -5.75 -11.71
N ALA A 360 -12.47 -4.69 -11.24
CA ALA A 360 -12.80 -4.02 -9.98
C ALA A 360 -13.68 -2.77 -10.20
N SER A 361 -13.79 -2.27 -11.43
CA SER A 361 -14.46 -1.00 -11.75
C SER A 361 -15.97 -0.96 -11.46
N ALA A 362 -16.61 -2.12 -11.28
CA ALA A 362 -18.00 -2.21 -10.85
C ALA A 362 -18.17 -2.04 -9.33
N ASP A 363 -17.11 -2.30 -8.56
CA ASP A 363 -17.13 -2.34 -7.10
C ASP A 363 -16.36 -1.18 -6.47
N VAL A 364 -15.36 -0.63 -7.15
CA VAL A 364 -14.45 0.41 -6.64
C VAL A 364 -14.47 1.61 -7.58
N GLU A 365 -14.59 2.80 -6.99
CA GLU A 365 -14.51 4.09 -7.67
C GLU A 365 -13.40 4.96 -7.09
N ALA A 366 -12.77 5.77 -7.95
CA ALA A 366 -11.71 6.67 -7.51
C ALA A 366 -12.31 7.97 -6.97
N LEU A 367 -11.98 8.33 -5.73
CA LEU A 367 -12.36 9.62 -5.13
C LEU A 367 -11.27 10.66 -5.33
N TRP A 368 -10.01 10.26 -5.15
CA TRP A 368 -8.86 11.16 -5.30
C TRP A 368 -7.58 10.41 -5.68
N VAL A 369 -6.74 11.07 -6.47
CA VAL A 369 -5.39 10.62 -6.80
C VAL A 369 -4.45 11.81 -6.77
N TYR A 370 -3.26 11.63 -6.21
CA TYR A 370 -2.26 12.70 -6.21
C TYR A 370 -1.67 12.94 -7.60
N GLY A 371 -1.04 14.11 -7.79
CA GLY A 371 -0.49 14.50 -9.09
C GLY A 371 0.78 13.77 -9.52
N GLY A 372 1.35 12.86 -8.73
CA GLY A 372 2.62 12.17 -9.07
C GLY A 372 3.87 13.05 -8.98
N HIS A 373 3.74 14.29 -8.52
CA HIS A 373 4.83 15.28 -8.52
C HIS A 373 5.44 15.52 -7.14
N GLU A 374 4.89 14.90 -6.09
CA GLU A 374 5.17 15.25 -4.71
C GLU A 374 5.48 14.01 -3.89
N TYR A 375 6.19 14.20 -2.78
CA TYR A 375 6.30 13.20 -1.72
C TYR A 375 5.36 13.60 -0.59
N GLY A 376 4.75 12.66 0.08
CA GLY A 376 3.79 12.95 1.13
C GLY A 376 3.38 11.73 1.92
N PHE A 377 2.35 11.90 2.72
CA PHE A 377 1.79 10.80 3.50
C PHE A 377 0.34 11.07 3.88
N MET A 378 -0.38 9.99 4.18
CA MET A 378 -1.73 10.02 4.70
C MET A 378 -1.75 10.05 6.23
N SER A 379 -2.66 10.83 6.80
CA SER A 379 -2.99 10.82 8.23
C SER A 379 -4.48 10.52 8.39
N VAL A 380 -4.86 9.86 9.47
CA VAL A 380 -6.27 9.68 9.83
C VAL A 380 -6.54 10.30 11.18
N GLU A 381 -7.71 10.88 11.39
CA GLU A 381 -8.09 11.46 12.66
C GLU A 381 -9.50 10.99 13.05
N ALA A 382 -9.63 10.29 14.18
CA ALA A 382 -10.85 9.57 14.55
C ALA A 382 -11.69 10.33 15.58
N SER A 383 -13.01 10.18 15.42
CA SER A 383 -14.06 10.57 16.36
C SER A 383 -15.08 9.45 16.54
N GLU A 384 -16.13 9.65 17.34
CA GLU A 384 -17.23 8.69 17.47
C GLU A 384 -18.04 8.51 16.17
N GLU A 385 -18.01 9.50 15.26
CA GLU A 385 -18.91 9.56 14.10
C GLU A 385 -18.20 9.60 12.74
N TRP A 386 -16.95 10.08 12.71
CA TRP A 386 -16.16 10.23 11.49
C TRP A 386 -14.68 9.97 11.70
N LEU A 387 -14.01 9.56 10.62
CA LEU A 387 -12.57 9.42 10.46
C LEU A 387 -12.13 10.38 9.36
N LYS A 388 -11.31 11.36 9.72
CA LYS A 388 -10.80 12.39 8.81
C LYS A 388 -9.49 11.91 8.21
N LEU A 389 -9.54 11.46 6.96
CA LEU A 389 -8.38 11.10 6.16
C LEU A 389 -7.79 12.37 5.53
N GLN A 390 -6.47 12.54 5.58
CA GLN A 390 -5.80 13.70 4.98
C GLN A 390 -4.48 13.30 4.31
N TYR A 391 -4.23 13.83 3.11
CA TYR A 391 -2.92 13.74 2.46
C TYR A 391 -2.10 15.00 2.74
N HIS A 392 -0.89 14.82 3.28
CA HIS A 392 0.05 15.88 3.61
C HIS A 392 1.28 15.83 2.72
N THR A 393 1.72 16.99 2.26
CA THR A 393 2.94 17.14 1.46
C THR A 393 3.66 18.44 1.81
N ALA A 394 4.80 18.70 1.17
CA ALA A 394 5.52 19.96 1.27
C ALA A 394 4.67 21.12 0.73
N ASP A 395 4.62 22.23 1.45
CA ASP A 395 4.02 23.46 0.95
C ASP A 395 4.94 24.20 -0.04
N ASP A 396 4.41 25.28 -0.60
CA ASP A 396 5.05 26.17 -1.57
C ASP A 396 6.18 27.04 -1.00
N SER A 397 6.47 26.96 0.31
CA SER A 397 7.65 27.58 0.91
C SER A 397 8.89 26.68 0.89
N TRP A 398 8.76 25.42 0.42
CA TRP A 398 9.91 24.56 0.15
C TRP A 398 10.66 24.98 -1.11
N SER A 399 11.99 24.88 -1.05
CA SER A 399 12.87 24.97 -2.23
C SER A 399 13.77 23.75 -2.27
N PHE A 400 13.45 22.80 -3.16
CA PHE A 400 14.23 21.57 -3.34
C PHE A 400 15.46 21.80 -4.20
N GLU A 401 16.60 21.32 -3.72
CA GLU A 401 17.89 21.36 -4.41
C GLU A 401 18.43 19.93 -4.58
N GLU A 402 19.43 19.74 -5.43
CA GLU A 402 20.06 18.41 -5.62
C GLU A 402 20.58 17.80 -4.32
N SER A 403 21.02 18.65 -3.38
CA SER A 403 21.43 18.22 -2.05
C SER A 403 20.40 18.64 -1.00
N PHE A 404 20.07 17.73 -0.09
CA PHE A 404 19.20 18.04 1.04
C PHE A 404 19.75 19.17 1.93
N LYS A 405 21.08 19.33 2.00
CA LYS A 405 21.72 20.42 2.76
C LYS A 405 21.47 21.79 2.14
N SER A 406 21.23 21.84 0.83
CA SER A 406 20.94 23.06 0.08
C SER A 406 19.43 23.32 -0.01
N THR A 407 18.60 22.31 0.28
CA THR A 407 17.14 22.43 0.28
C THR A 407 16.68 23.36 1.41
N THR A 408 15.83 24.33 1.08
CA THR A 408 15.16 25.17 2.08
C THR A 408 13.90 24.45 2.54
N LYS A 409 13.83 24.17 3.85
CA LYS A 409 12.66 23.55 4.46
C LYS A 409 11.52 24.58 4.57
N GLY A 410 10.36 24.22 4.03
CA GLY A 410 9.11 24.95 4.19
C GLY A 410 8.20 24.31 5.25
N GLY A 411 6.91 24.61 5.17
CA GLY A 411 5.87 24.01 5.99
C GLY A 411 5.23 22.78 5.36
N VAL A 412 3.97 22.53 5.72
CA VAL A 412 3.19 21.35 5.30
C VAL A 412 1.88 21.83 4.68
N ALA A 413 1.55 21.31 3.52
CA ALA A 413 0.27 21.51 2.84
C ALA A 413 -0.58 20.25 2.91
N THR A 414 -1.87 20.41 3.19
CA THR A 414 -2.87 19.33 3.05
C THR A 414 -3.57 19.49 1.70
N LYS A 415 -3.48 18.48 0.82
CA LYS A 415 -4.06 18.54 -0.54
C LYS A 415 -5.26 17.63 -0.76
N HIS A 416 -5.51 16.71 0.16
CA HIS A 416 -6.70 15.88 0.19
C HIS A 416 -7.20 15.86 1.62
N CYS A 417 -8.50 15.97 1.81
CA CYS A 417 -9.14 15.85 3.11
C CYS A 417 -10.53 15.25 2.93
N TRP A 418 -10.84 14.21 3.70
CA TRP A 418 -12.08 13.49 3.58
C TRP A 418 -12.60 13.03 4.94
N TYR A 419 -13.87 13.27 5.21
CA TYR A 419 -14.57 12.72 6.37
C TYR A 419 -15.28 11.43 5.99
N ILE A 420 -14.73 10.30 6.44
CA ILE A 420 -15.34 8.98 6.35
C ILE A 420 -16.31 8.81 7.52
N PRO A 421 -17.62 8.58 7.31
CA PRO A 421 -18.57 8.29 8.39
C PRO A 421 -18.32 6.90 9.00
N VAL A 422 -18.66 6.73 10.28
CA VAL A 422 -18.42 5.50 11.05
C VAL A 422 -19.14 4.27 10.49
N ASP A 423 -20.20 4.47 9.70
CA ASP A 423 -20.93 3.42 8.99
C ASP A 423 -20.25 2.97 7.68
N GLY A 424 -19.09 3.55 7.33
CA GLY A 424 -18.35 3.26 6.10
C GLY A 424 -18.97 3.83 4.83
N GLY A 425 -20.00 4.67 4.94
CA GLY A 425 -20.55 5.39 3.79
C GLY A 425 -19.50 6.26 3.08
N GLU A 426 -19.80 6.70 1.85
CA GLU A 426 -18.85 7.43 0.99
C GLU A 426 -18.23 8.65 1.66
N GLY A 427 -18.96 9.34 2.54
CA GLY A 427 -18.45 10.51 3.23
C GLY A 427 -18.43 11.78 2.37
N LYS A 428 -17.52 12.70 2.66
CA LYS A 428 -17.40 13.99 1.95
C LYS A 428 -16.04 14.64 2.17
N GLU A 429 -15.68 15.56 1.29
CA GLU A 429 -14.54 16.46 1.51
C GLU A 429 -14.70 17.27 2.80
N CYS A 430 -13.55 17.59 3.41
CA CYS A 430 -13.43 18.71 4.33
C CYS A 430 -13.28 20.01 3.52
#